data_AF-A0AAU0UL19-F1
#
_entry.id   AF-A0AAU0UL19-F1
#
_cell.length_a   1.000
_cell.length_b   1.000
_cell.length_c   1.000
_cell.angle_alpha   90.00
_cell.angle_beta   90.00
_cell.angle_gamma   90.00
#
_symmetry.space_group_name_H-M   'P 1'
#
loop_
_entity.id
_entity.type
_entity.pdbx_description
1 polymer ?
#
loop_
_entity_poly.entity_id
_entity_poly.type
_entity_poly.pdbx_seq_one_letter_code
_entity_poly.pdbx_strand_id
1 'polypeptide(L)' 'MKPAKPWDDLTKEELVALLKEHQELCEEIEEEMDFVLKHSSCHLPGNTRAKYEQQLAGVTDRIKRLKKLLGE' A
#
# COMPACT_ATOMS: atom_id res chain seq x y z
N MET A 1 1.18 15.89 0.17
CA MET A 1 0.95 16.38 -1.21
C MET A 1 -0.26 15.62 -1.78
N LYS A 2 -1.32 16.31 -2.22
CA LYS A 2 -2.39 15.66 -2.98
C LYS A 2 -1.90 15.52 -4.43
N PRO A 3 -2.05 14.38 -5.11
CA PRO A 3 -1.82 14.38 -6.56
C PRO A 3 -2.78 15.40 -7.18
N ALA A 4 -2.22 16.36 -7.91
CA ALA A 4 -2.95 17.47 -8.52
C ALA A 4 -3.82 17.02 -9.72
N LYS A 5 -3.83 15.71 -10.02
CA LYS A 5 -4.60 15.09 -11.09
C LYS A 5 -5.37 13.86 -10.57
N PRO A 6 -6.66 13.70 -10.93
CA PRO A 6 -7.38 12.44 -10.77
C PRO A 6 -6.62 11.29 -11.46
N TRP A 7 -6.68 10.08 -10.91
CA TRP A 7 -6.03 8.91 -11.53
C TRP A 7 -6.60 8.59 -12.90
N ASP A 8 -7.86 8.93 -13.14
CA ASP A 8 -8.53 8.77 -14.43
C ASP A 8 -7.91 9.64 -15.55
N ASP A 9 -7.15 10.68 -15.19
CA ASP A 9 -6.49 11.61 -16.13
C ASP A 9 -5.00 11.32 -16.32
N LEU A 10 -4.47 10.27 -15.69
CA LEU A 10 -3.08 9.86 -15.83
C LEU A 10 -2.90 9.00 -17.08
N THR A 11 -1.74 9.16 -17.71
CA THR A 11 -1.31 8.28 -18.80
C THR A 11 -1.10 6.86 -18.29
N LYS A 12 -1.12 5.89 -19.22
CA LYS A 12 -0.84 4.49 -18.88
C LYS A 12 0.51 4.33 -18.18
N GLU A 13 1.53 5.07 -18.63
CA GLU A 13 2.88 5.04 -18.05
C GLU A 13 2.90 5.56 -16.61
N GLU A 14 2.20 6.66 -16.34
CA GLU A 14 2.04 7.20 -14.98
C GLU A 14 1.26 6.26 -14.07
N LEU A 15 0.20 5.62 -14.59
CA LEU A 15 -0.57 4.63 -13.85
C LEU A 15 0.26 3.38 -13.51
N VAL A 16 1.11 2.92 -14.43
CA VAL A 16 2.04 1.81 -14.18
C VAL A 16 3.10 2.22 -13.15
N ALA A 17 3.64 3.44 -13.24
CA ALA A 17 4.61 3.94 -12.26
C ALA A 17 3.98 4.02 -10.85
N LEU A 18 2.76 4.55 -10.73
CA LEU A 18 2.02 4.58 -9.47
C LEU A 18 1.66 3.19 -8.96
N LEU A 19 1.29 2.27 -9.85
CA LEU A 19 1.03 0.88 -9.48
C LEU A 19 2.28 0.26 -8.84
N LYS A 20 3.45 0.46 -9.47
CA LYS A 20 4.73 -0.01 -8.96
C LYS A 20 5.09 0.62 -7.62
N GLU A 21 4.93 1.94 -7.48
CA GLU A 21 5.15 2.65 -6.21
C GLU A 21 4.25 2.11 -5.09
N HIS A 22 2.97 1.85 -5.39
CA HIS A 22 2.06 1.29 -4.39
C HIS A 22 2.34 -0.19 -4.08
N GLN A 23 2.86 -0.96 -5.02
CA GLN A 23 3.32 -2.33 -4.79
C GLN A 23 4.55 -2.35 -3.88
N GLU A 24 5.55 -1.51 -4.18
CA GLU A 24 6.75 -1.34 -3.35
C GLU A 24 6.38 -0.90 -1.93
N LEU A 25 5.47 0.08 -1.79
CA LEU A 25 4.97 0.50 -0.48
C LEU A 25 4.25 -0.64 0.26
N CYS A 26 3.53 -1.51 -0.45
CA CYS A 26 2.88 -2.66 0.16
C CYS A 26 3.91 -3.64 0.73
N GLU A 27 4.95 -3.93 -0.04
CA GLU A 27 6.07 -4.80 0.39
C GLU A 27 6.80 -4.20 1.60
N GLU A 28 7.10 -2.90 1.58
CA GLU A 28 7.74 -2.20 2.72
C GLU A 28 6.90 -2.32 4.01
N ILE A 29 5.58 -2.14 3.92
CA ILE A 29 4.68 -2.24 5.07
C ILE A 29 4.61 -3.70 5.58
N GLU A 30 4.62 -4.69 4.68
CA GLU A 30 4.64 -6.10 5.06
C GLU A 30 5.95 -6.49 5.75
N GLU A 31 7.09 -6.04 5.23
CA GLU A 31 8.41 -6.25 5.83
C GLU A 31 8.53 -5.57 7.19
N GLU A 32 8.06 -4.32 7.31
CA GLU A 32 8.04 -3.61 8.60
C GLU A 32 7.14 -4.32 9.61
N MET A 33 5.95 -4.74 9.20
CA MET A 33 5.03 -5.48 10.05
C MET A 33 5.66 -6.80 10.52
N ASP A 34 6.28 -7.56 9.63
CA ASP A 34 6.94 -8.81 9.94
C ASP A 34 8.14 -8.61 10.89
N PHE A 35 8.98 -7.59 10.63
CA PHE A 35 10.08 -7.21 11.52
C PHE A 35 9.57 -6.84 12.91
N VAL A 36 8.56 -5.97 13.00
CA VAL A 36 7.99 -5.52 14.26
C VAL A 36 7.34 -6.68 15.03
N LEU A 37 6.59 -7.55 14.35
CA LEU A 37 5.96 -8.73 14.96
C LEU A 37 6.97 -9.77 15.43
N LYS A 38 8.03 -10.03 14.64
CA LYS A 38 9.10 -10.98 14.99
C LYS A 38 10.01 -10.46 16.10
N HIS A 39 10.30 -9.16 16.11
CA HIS A 39 11.25 -8.56 17.03
C HIS A 39 10.59 -8.10 18.35
N SER A 40 9.26 -8.00 18.39
CA SER A 40 8.50 -7.81 19.63
C SER A 40 8.37 -9.14 20.39
N SER A 41 9.41 -9.52 21.12
CA SER A 41 9.35 -10.63 22.09
C SER A 41 8.42 -10.35 23.28
N CYS A 42 7.89 -9.13 23.38
CA CYS A 42 7.02 -8.67 24.45
C CYS A 42 5.79 -7.99 23.84
N HIS A 43 4.65 -8.67 23.92
CA HIS A 43 3.28 -8.18 23.73
C HIS A 43 3.15 -6.88 22.90
N LEU A 44 3.03 -7.00 21.58
CA LEU A 44 2.61 -5.85 20.78
C LEU A 44 1.22 -5.39 21.23
N PRO A 45 0.99 -4.07 21.37
CA PRO A 45 -0.35 -3.57 21.51
C PRO A 45 -1.21 -4.11 20.36
N GLY A 46 -2.35 -4.72 20.63
CA GLY A 46 -3.24 -5.26 19.58
C GLY A 46 -3.61 -4.22 18.52
N ASN A 47 -3.53 -2.94 18.87
CA ASN A 47 -3.74 -1.80 17.99
C ASN A 47 -2.61 -1.61 16.94
N THR A 48 -1.40 -2.11 17.17
CA THR A 48 -0.28 -1.99 16.21
C THR A 48 -0.49 -2.89 15.00
N ARG A 49 -0.89 -4.14 15.22
CA ARG A 49 -1.26 -5.05 14.12
C ARG A 49 -2.44 -4.49 13.31
N ALA A 50 -3.48 -4.02 14.00
CA ALA A 50 -4.65 -3.41 13.36
C ALA A 50 -4.27 -2.19 12.49
N LYS A 51 -3.29 -1.38 12.92
CA LYS A 51 -2.77 -0.25 12.12
C LYS A 51 -2.08 -0.71 10.83
N TYR A 52 -1.25 -1.76 10.89
CA TYR A 52 -0.62 -2.31 9.69
C TYR A 52 -1.67 -2.92 8.75
N GLU A 53 -2.62 -3.69 9.28
CA GLU A 53 -3.72 -4.25 8.50
C GLU A 53 -4.56 -3.14 7.82
N GLN A 54 -4.82 -2.03 8.51
CA GLN A 54 -5.54 -0.88 7.94
C GLN A 54 -4.71 -0.19 6.84
N GLN A 55 -3.41 -0.05 7.02
CA GLN A 55 -2.52 0.53 6.02
C GLN A 55 -2.43 -0.37 4.77
N LEU A 56 -2.23 -1.67 4.96
CA LEU A 56 -2.22 -2.67 3.88
C LEU A 56 -3.54 -2.70 3.13
N ALA A 57 -4.68 -2.65 3.84
CA ALA A 57 -5.99 -2.58 3.20
C ALA A 57 -6.14 -1.33 2.34
N GLY A 58 -5.66 -0.18 2.84
CA GLY A 58 -5.66 1.08 2.08
C GLY A 58 -4.80 1.00 0.82
N VAL A 59 -3.56 0.51 0.91
CA VAL A 59 -2.64 0.37 -0.23
C VAL A 59 -3.17 -0.67 -1.23
N THR A 60 -3.70 -1.79 -0.76
CA THR A 60 -4.29 -2.84 -1.60
C THR A 60 -5.50 -2.33 -2.39
N ASP A 61 -6.37 -1.51 -1.77
CA ASP A 61 -7.50 -0.90 -2.46
C ASP A 61 -7.03 0.04 -3.59
N ARG A 62 -5.97 0.82 -3.32
CA ARG A 62 -5.34 1.68 -4.33
C ARG A 62 -4.77 0.87 -5.50
N ILE A 63 -4.05 -0.21 -5.22
CA ILE A 63 -3.53 -1.14 -6.24
C ILE A 63 -4.67 -1.71 -7.09
N LYS A 64 -5.75 -2.20 -6.45
CA LYS A 64 -6.92 -2.74 -7.18
C LYS A 64 -7.54 -1.72 -8.11
N ARG A 65 -7.67 -0.47 -7.65
CA ARG A 65 -8.24 0.61 -8.46
C ARG A 65 -7.32 0.97 -9.64
N LEU A 66 -6.01 0.98 -9.44
CA LEU A 66 -5.02 1.21 -10.52
C LEU A 66 -5.03 0.08 -11.56
N LYS A 67 -5.08 -1.19 -11.12
CA LYS A 67 -5.22 -2.34 -12.03
C LYS A 67 -6.49 -2.26 -12.87
N LYS A 68 -7.61 -1.91 -12.25
CA LYS A 68 -8.88 -1.68 -12.95
C LYS A 68 -8.78 -0.57 -14.02
N LEU A 69 -8.03 0.51 -13.74
CA LEU A 69 -7.78 1.59 -14.71
C LEU A 69 -6.85 1.14 -15.84
N LEU A 70 -5.91 0.25 -15.56
CA LEU A 70 -4.99 -0.33 -16.54
C LEU A 70 -5.61 -1.46 -17.39
N GLY A 71 -6.76 -2.00 -16.96
CA GLY A 71 -7.44 -3.12 -17.61
C GLY A 71 -6.88 -4.49 -17.22
N GLU A 72 -6.22 -4.59 -16.07
CA GLU A 72 -5.74 -5.84 -15.42
C GLU A 72 -6.71 -6.33 -14.34
#